data_AF-A0A662IU07-F1
#
_entry.id   AF-A0A662IU07-F1
#
_cell.length_a   1.000
_cell.length_b   1.000
_cell.length_c   1.000
_cell.angle_alpha   90.00
_cell.angle_beta   90.00
_cell.angle_gamma   90.00
#
_symmetry.space_group_name_H-M   'P 1'
#
loop_
_entity.id
_entity.type
_entity.pdbx_description
1 polymer ?
#
loop_
_entity_poly.entity_id
_entity_poly.type
_entity_poly.pdbx_seq_one_letter_code
_entity_poly.pdbx_strand_id
1 'polypeptide(L)'
;MSINLRYMSKKGVEKSVRAPIETYEYLLSNRGRWEVLIADEEKEVRAGLCHLVKIKPIELHPEEIVLPCPTNRHVLGSVISVGRSAGRVQRVEERRKFDVAIFAAVRDGTIYAGDNIGVLNVFPQATLISRVVPPPGFRSPPPPYR
;
A
#
# COMPACT_ATOMS: atom_id res chain seq x y z
N MET A 1 -19.40 -14.49 -0.25
CA MET A 1 -18.48 -14.71 0.89
C MET A 1 -18.19 -13.36 1.54
N SER A 2 -17.92 -13.30 2.85
CA SER A 2 -17.69 -12.04 3.58
C SER A 2 -16.36 -12.06 4.34
N ILE A 3 -15.68 -10.92 4.45
CA ILE A 3 -14.48 -10.72 5.27
C ILE A 3 -14.75 -9.81 6.46
N ASN A 4 -13.88 -9.91 7.47
CA ASN A 4 -13.77 -8.93 8.54
C ASN A 4 -12.64 -7.95 8.21
N LEU A 5 -12.97 -6.68 8.02
CA LEU A 5 -12.00 -5.60 7.89
C LEU A 5 -11.75 -5.01 9.27
N ARG A 6 -10.54 -5.24 9.80
CA ARG A 6 -10.09 -4.66 11.06
C ARG A 6 -9.18 -3.47 10.81
N TYR A 7 -9.36 -2.41 11.60
CA TYR A 7 -8.57 -1.18 11.49
C TYR A 7 -8.56 -0.42 12.81
N MET A 8 -7.53 0.41 12.99
CA MET A 8 -7.46 1.36 14.11
C MET A 8 -8.19 2.64 13.75
N SER A 9 -9.17 3.04 14.56
CA SER A 9 -9.85 4.33 14.37
C SER A 9 -8.93 5.51 14.71
N LYS A 10 -9.29 6.72 14.28
CA LYS A 10 -8.56 7.97 14.62
C LYS A 10 -8.41 8.20 16.14
N LYS A 11 -9.24 7.56 16.96
CA LYS A 11 -9.18 7.63 18.42
C LYS A 11 -8.30 6.52 19.04
N GLY A 12 -7.57 5.76 18.23
CA GLY A 12 -6.72 4.66 18.72
C GLY A 12 -7.50 3.42 19.19
N VAL A 13 -8.77 3.29 18.81
CA VAL A 13 -9.61 2.13 19.16
C VAL A 13 -9.71 1.19 17.97
N GLU A 14 -9.47 -0.11 18.19
CA GLU A 14 -9.69 -1.17 17.19
C GLU A 14 -11.17 -1.26 16.82
N LYS A 15 -11.44 -1.32 15.51
CA LYS A 15 -12.78 -1.53 14.97
C LYS A 15 -12.76 -2.67 13.97
N SER A 16 -13.89 -3.36 13.85
CA SER A 16 -14.12 -4.42 12.87
C SER A 16 -15.42 -4.15 12.12
N VAL A 17 -15.39 -4.28 10.80
CA VAL A 17 -16.57 -4.19 9.93
C VAL A 17 -16.62 -5.40 9.02
N ARG A 18 -17.79 -6.03 8.94
CA ARG A 18 -18.02 -7.13 8.00
C ARG A 18 -18.33 -6.56 6.62
N ALA A 19 -17.63 -7.01 5.59
CA ALA A 19 -17.79 -6.56 4.22
C ALA A 19 -17.93 -7.75 3.26
N PRO A 20 -18.72 -7.62 2.17
CA PRO A 20 -18.70 -8.61 1.09
C PRO A 20 -17.31 -8.68 0.45
N ILE A 21 -16.94 -9.87 -0.03
CA ILE A 21 -15.72 -10.05 -0.83
C ILE A 21 -16.10 -9.92 -2.30
N GLU A 22 -15.37 -9.07 -3.00
CA GLU A 22 -15.42 -8.93 -4.45
C GLU A 22 -14.00 -9.16 -5.00
N THR A 23 -13.88 -9.91 -6.09
CA THR A 23 -12.59 -10.20 -6.74
C THR A 23 -12.47 -9.38 -8.01
N TYR A 24 -11.37 -8.66 -8.13
CA TYR A 24 -11.07 -7.82 -9.28
C TYR A 24 -9.73 -8.25 -9.87
N GLU A 25 -9.70 -8.36 -11.18
CA GLU A 25 -8.47 -8.31 -11.96
C GLU A 25 -8.24 -6.85 -12.34
N TYR A 26 -7.00 -6.46 -12.64
CA TYR A 26 -6.73 -5.11 -13.12
C TYR A 26 -5.60 -5.07 -14.14
N LEU A 27 -5.76 -4.18 -15.12
CA LEU A 27 -4.69 -3.83 -16.05
C LEU A 27 -3.95 -2.61 -15.49
N LEU A 28 -2.64 -2.73 -15.35
CA LEU A 28 -1.79 -1.63 -14.91
C LEU A 28 -1.33 -0.81 -16.12
N SER A 29 -1.44 0.52 -16.03
CA SER A 29 -0.87 1.42 -17.03
C SER A 29 0.64 1.21 -17.19
N ASN A 30 1.15 1.36 -18.42
CA ASN A 30 2.58 1.41 -18.70
C ASN A 30 3.22 2.76 -18.33
N ARG A 31 2.43 3.76 -17.94
CA ARG A 31 2.89 5.05 -17.44
C ARG A 31 2.91 5.01 -15.91
N GLY A 32 4.08 5.22 -15.32
CA GLY A 32 4.24 5.44 -13.89
C GLY A 32 4.75 6.86 -13.60
N ARG A 33 4.44 7.38 -12.42
CA ARG A 33 5.19 8.49 -11.80
C ARG A 33 5.87 8.01 -10.52
N TRP A 34 6.97 8.66 -10.18
CA TRP A 34 7.60 8.47 -8.88
C TRP A 34 7.10 9.51 -7.90
N GLU A 35 6.63 9.02 -6.76
CA GLU A 35 6.31 9.84 -5.60
C GLU A 35 7.38 9.60 -4.53
N VAL A 36 8.09 10.65 -4.11
CA VAL A 36 9.17 10.52 -3.14
C VAL A 36 8.60 10.45 -1.73
N LEU A 37 9.05 9.48 -0.94
CA LEU A 37 8.71 9.33 0.46
C LEU A 37 9.69 10.14 1.30
N ILE A 38 9.22 11.25 1.86
CA ILE A 38 10.02 12.15 2.69
C ILE A 38 9.62 11.99 4.15
N ALA A 39 10.56 11.71 5.03
CA ALA A 39 10.30 11.62 6.47
C ALA A 39 9.81 12.97 7.03
N ASP A 40 8.82 12.93 7.92
CA ASP A 40 8.22 14.10 8.60
C ASP A 40 8.41 14.02 10.13
N GLU A 41 9.33 13.17 10.57
CA GLU A 41 9.74 13.05 11.97
C GLU A 41 11.20 12.59 12.07
N GLU A 42 11.81 12.82 13.22
CA GLU A 42 13.03 12.13 13.62
C GLU A 42 12.65 10.81 14.28
N LYS A 43 13.29 9.71 13.87
CA LYS A 43 12.99 8.38 14.38
C LYS A 43 14.23 7.49 14.47
N GLU A 44 14.54 7.08 15.70
CA GLU A 44 15.49 5.99 15.92
C GLU A 44 14.95 4.68 15.38
N VAL A 45 15.79 3.96 14.63
CA VAL A 45 15.50 2.65 14.08
C VAL A 45 16.54 1.65 14.54
N ARG A 46 16.09 0.41 14.74
CA ARG A 46 16.93 -0.74 15.09
C ARG A 46 16.85 -1.80 13.99
N ALA A 47 18.01 -2.34 13.63
CA ALA A 47 18.16 -3.39 12.63
C ALA A 47 17.28 -4.61 12.96
N GLY A 48 16.67 -5.19 11.94
CA GLY A 48 15.78 -6.35 12.07
C GLY A 48 14.35 -6.02 12.51
N LEU A 49 14.05 -4.75 12.82
CA LEU A 49 12.70 -4.31 13.19
C LEU A 49 12.04 -3.48 12.08
N CYS A 50 10.71 -3.55 12.04
CA CYS A 50 9.89 -2.65 11.24
C CYS A 50 9.44 -1.46 12.07
N HIS A 51 9.54 -0.27 11.50
CA HIS A 51 9.23 1.00 12.14
C HIS A 51 8.15 1.73 11.36
N LEU A 52 7.13 2.22 12.06
CA LEU A 52 6.13 3.11 11.46
C LEU A 52 6.67 4.54 11.43
N VAL A 53 7.09 5.04 10.28
CA VAL A 53 7.69 6.37 10.11
C VAL A 53 6.65 7.33 9.54
N LYS A 54 6.46 8.50 10.14
CA LYS A 54 5.65 9.58 9.57
C LYS A 54 6.31 10.13 8.32
N ILE A 55 5.51 10.34 7.28
CA ILE A 55 5.95 10.90 6.02
C ILE A 55 5.17 12.15 5.69
N LYS A 56 5.76 13.02 4.87
CA LYS A 56 5.03 14.12 4.24
C LYS A 56 3.84 13.52 3.49
N PRO A 57 2.62 14.06 3.65
CA PRO A 57 1.45 13.35 3.16
C PRO A 57 1.42 13.24 1.64
N ILE A 58 1.04 12.07 1.16
CA ILE A 58 0.85 11.77 -0.26
C ILE A 58 -0.64 11.64 -0.54
N GLU A 59 -1.11 12.33 -1.56
CA GLU A 59 -2.49 12.23 -2.04
C GLU A 59 -2.55 11.39 -3.31
N LEU A 60 -3.48 10.44 -3.32
CA LEU A 60 -3.76 9.62 -4.49
C LEU A 60 -5.15 9.92 -5.00
N HIS A 61 -5.26 10.03 -6.31
CA HIS A 61 -6.53 10.11 -7.00
C HIS A 61 -7.25 8.74 -6.96
N PRO A 62 -8.56 8.73 -7.25
CA PRO A 62 -9.29 7.49 -7.50
C PRO A 62 -8.56 6.60 -8.52
N GLU A 63 -8.62 5.29 -8.31
CA GLU A 63 -8.08 4.25 -9.21
C GLU A 63 -6.55 4.20 -9.34
N GLU A 64 -5.80 5.09 -8.67
CA GLU A 64 -4.34 5.03 -8.70
C GLU A 64 -3.80 3.83 -7.90
N ILE A 65 -3.04 2.96 -8.53
CA ILE A 65 -2.37 1.85 -7.83
C ILE A 65 -0.96 2.27 -7.49
N VAL A 66 -0.53 1.94 -6.27
CA VAL A 66 0.82 2.22 -5.80
C VAL A 66 1.55 0.94 -5.46
N LEU A 67 2.85 0.94 -5.76
CA LEU A 67 3.78 -0.11 -5.36
C LEU A 67 5.03 0.54 -4.78
N PRO A 68 5.53 0.12 -3.60
CA PRO A 68 6.85 0.49 -3.15
C PRO A 68 7.90 0.17 -4.22
N CYS A 69 8.78 1.13 -4.50
CA CYS A 69 9.88 0.90 -5.42
C CYS A 69 10.88 -0.06 -4.76
N PRO A 70 11.21 -1.21 -5.39
CA PRO A 70 12.03 -2.24 -4.75
C PRO A 70 13.52 -1.86 -4.65
N THR A 71 13.91 -0.68 -5.12
CA THR A 71 15.27 -0.18 -4.99
C THR A 71 15.49 0.43 -3.61
N ASN A 72 16.55 0.00 -2.92
CA ASN A 72 16.94 0.64 -1.67
C ASN A 72 17.36 2.10 -1.91
N ARG A 73 16.76 3.05 -1.17
CA ARG A 73 17.02 4.50 -1.26
C ARG A 73 17.64 5.07 0.02
N HIS A 74 17.67 4.32 1.12
CA HIS A 74 18.11 4.83 2.41
C HIS A 74 19.15 3.91 3.05
N VAL A 75 20.24 4.47 3.59
CA VAL A 75 21.35 3.70 4.16
C VAL A 75 20.93 2.75 5.29
N LEU A 76 19.86 3.10 6.00
CA LEU A 76 19.35 2.33 7.15
C LEU A 76 18.36 1.21 6.80
N GLY A 77 17.82 1.14 5.57
CA GLY A 77 16.75 0.19 5.27
C GLY A 77 15.88 0.55 4.08
N SER A 78 14.67 -0.01 4.01
CA SER A 78 13.77 0.21 2.88
C SER A 78 12.30 0.23 3.32
N VAL A 79 11.49 1.03 2.62
CA VAL A 79 10.04 1.06 2.81
C VAL A 79 9.42 -0.18 2.18
N ILE A 80 8.64 -0.93 2.96
CA ILE A 80 7.93 -2.12 2.51
C ILE A 80 6.43 -1.89 2.28
N SER A 81 5.86 -0.85 2.88
CA SER A 81 4.45 -0.49 2.72
C SER A 81 4.22 0.96 3.14
N VAL A 82 3.11 1.53 2.66
CA VAL A 82 2.63 2.87 3.03
C VAL A 82 1.16 2.81 3.38
N GLY A 83 0.69 3.78 4.15
CA GLY A 83 -0.72 3.84 4.49
C GLY A 83 -1.06 5.03 5.35
N ARG A 84 -2.13 4.86 6.12
CA ARG A 84 -2.54 5.81 7.16
C ARG A 84 -2.15 5.32 8.54
N SER A 85 -1.73 6.26 9.38
CA SER A 85 -1.55 6.10 10.82
C SER A 85 -2.82 5.63 11.53
N ALA A 86 -3.99 6.13 11.09
CA ALA A 86 -5.28 5.75 11.63
C ALA A 86 -6.45 6.04 10.68
N GLY A 87 -7.58 5.38 10.94
CA GLY A 87 -8.83 5.55 10.20
C GLY A 87 -9.27 4.28 9.49
N ARG A 88 -10.45 4.36 8.88
CA ARG A 88 -10.99 3.24 8.07
C ARG A 88 -10.08 2.99 6.87
N VAL A 89 -9.95 1.72 6.49
CA VAL A 89 -9.37 1.30 5.21
C VAL A 89 -10.04 2.10 4.09
N GLN A 90 -9.22 2.72 3.25
CA GLN A 90 -9.71 3.55 2.16
C GLN A 90 -9.90 2.71 0.90
N ARG A 91 -11.01 2.97 0.20
CA ARG A 91 -11.32 2.34 -1.08
C ARG A 91 -10.41 2.88 -2.18
N VAL A 92 -10.13 2.05 -3.19
CA VAL A 92 -9.26 2.46 -4.32
C VAL A 92 -9.97 3.48 -5.21
N GLU A 93 -11.30 3.39 -5.29
CA GLU A 93 -12.21 4.25 -6.04
C GLU A 93 -12.38 5.64 -5.40
N GLU A 94 -11.84 5.85 -4.20
CA GLU A 94 -11.88 7.11 -3.47
C GLU A 94 -10.51 7.80 -3.48
N ARG A 95 -10.51 9.12 -3.24
CA ARG A 95 -9.27 9.85 -2.92
C ARG A 95 -8.64 9.28 -1.66
N ARG A 96 -7.37 8.92 -1.74
CA ARG A 96 -6.60 8.34 -0.64
C ARG A 96 -5.52 9.30 -0.18
N LYS A 97 -5.17 9.21 1.10
CA LYS A 97 -4.08 10.00 1.68
C LYS A 97 -3.23 9.10 2.56
N PHE A 98 -1.95 9.03 2.27
CA PHE A 98 -0.99 8.29 3.09
C PHE A 98 -0.12 9.27 3.89
N ASP A 99 0.13 8.94 5.15
CA ASP A 99 0.88 9.78 6.10
C ASP A 99 1.91 8.98 6.92
N VAL A 100 2.01 7.67 6.68
CA VAL A 100 3.01 6.81 7.29
C VAL A 100 3.57 5.80 6.29
N ALA A 101 4.82 5.42 6.52
CA ALA A 101 5.50 4.31 5.86
C ALA A 101 5.92 3.26 6.90
N ILE A 102 5.83 1.99 6.53
CA ILE A 102 6.46 0.89 7.29
C ILE A 102 7.87 0.71 6.72
N PHE A 103 8.86 1.07 7.53
CA PHE A 103 10.28 1.02 7.20
C PHE A 103 10.94 -0.20 7.83
N ALA A 104 11.47 -1.10 7.00
CA ALA A 104 12.24 -2.25 7.46
C ALA A 104 13.71 -1.86 7.59
N ALA A 105 14.21 -1.79 8.83
CA ALA A 105 15.57 -1.37 9.11
C ALA A 105 16.56 -2.54 9.01
N VAL A 106 17.67 -2.29 8.31
CA VAL A 106 18.80 -3.23 8.17
C VAL A 106 20.03 -2.79 8.97
N ARG A 107 20.03 -1.56 9.47
CA ARG A 107 21.06 -0.98 10.35
C ARG A 107 20.41 -0.16 11.44
N ASP A 108 21.09 -0.06 12.58
CA ASP A 108 20.75 0.88 13.63
C ASP A 108 21.08 2.30 13.18
N GLY A 109 20.30 3.28 13.62
CA GLY A 109 20.55 4.69 13.35
C GLY A 109 19.30 5.55 13.53
N THR A 110 19.37 6.78 13.02
CA THR A 110 18.27 7.74 13.11
C THR A 110 17.88 8.18 11.70
N ILE A 111 16.59 8.07 11.39
CA ILE A 111 15.97 8.75 10.24
C ILE A 111 15.65 10.17 10.69
N TYR A 112 16.06 11.17 9.92
CA TYR A 112 15.80 12.57 10.21
C TYR A 112 14.65 13.11 9.36
N ALA A 113 13.97 14.14 9.88
CA ALA A 113 12.95 14.84 9.11
C ALA A 113 13.57 15.44 7.83
N GLY A 114 12.91 15.20 6.69
CA GLY A 114 13.42 15.58 5.37
C GLY A 114 14.18 14.48 4.62
N ASP A 115 14.52 13.37 5.27
CA ASP A 115 15.20 12.26 4.60
C ASP A 115 14.32 11.60 3.53
N ASN A 116 14.94 11.26 2.40
CA ASN A 116 14.33 10.38 1.40
C ASN A 116 14.44 8.94 1.88
N ILE A 117 13.32 8.39 2.34
CA ILE A 117 13.27 7.01 2.85
C ILE A 117 12.85 5.99 1.78
N GLY A 118 12.41 6.45 0.61
CA GLY A 118 11.91 5.58 -0.45
C GLY A 118 11.18 6.31 -1.57
N VAL A 119 10.66 5.53 -2.52
CA VAL A 119 9.81 6.02 -3.62
C VAL A 119 8.63 5.08 -3.80
N LEU A 120 7.46 5.63 -4.09
CA LEU A 120 6.32 4.88 -4.61
C LEU A 120 6.27 5.01 -6.13
N ASN A 121 6.12 3.87 -6.81
CA ASN A 121 5.64 3.84 -8.18
C ASN A 121 4.13 4.05 -8.13
N VAL A 122 3.65 5.15 -8.70
CA VAL A 122 2.22 5.45 -8.80
C VAL A 122 1.76 5.28 -10.24
N PHE A 123 0.79 4.42 -10.44
CA PHE A 123 0.19 4.11 -11.73
C PHE A 123 -1.19 4.77 -11.79
N PRO A 124 -1.39 5.76 -12.67
CA PRO A 124 -2.56 6.64 -12.64
C PRO A 124 -3.85 5.98 -13.13
N GLN A 125 -3.75 4.84 -13.82
CA GLN A 125 -4.91 4.12 -14.33
C GLN A 125 -4.72 2.64 -14.10
N ALA A 126 -5.59 2.07 -13.27
CA ALA A 126 -5.82 0.65 -13.21
C ALA A 126 -7.24 0.38 -13.69
N THR A 127 -7.38 -0.25 -14.87
CA THR A 127 -8.70 -0.69 -15.32
C THR A 127 -9.06 -1.93 -14.53
N LEU A 128 -9.98 -1.80 -13.58
CA LEU A 128 -10.55 -2.94 -12.86
C LEU A 128 -11.37 -3.78 -13.85
N ILE A 129 -10.88 -4.97 -14.15
CA ILE A 129 -11.64 -6.01 -14.82
C ILE A 129 -12.36 -6.78 -13.72
N SER A 130 -13.66 -6.55 -13.57
CA SER A 130 -14.48 -7.37 -12.67
C SER A 130 -14.38 -8.84 -13.12
N ARG A 131 -14.07 -9.75 -12.19
CA ARG A 131 -14.04 -11.16 -12.55
C ARG A 131 -15.47 -11.66 -12.71
N VAL A 132 -15.77 -12.10 -13.93
CA VAL A 132 -16.88 -12.98 -14.30
C VAL A 132 -16.91 -14.15 -13.31
N VAL A 133 -17.97 -14.24 -12.51
CA VAL A 133 -18.28 -15.49 -11.80
C VAL A 133 -18.65 -16.50 -12.90
N PRO A 134 -17.89 -17.58 -13.11
CA PRO A 134 -18.33 -18.60 -14.04
C PRO A 134 -19.68 -19.13 -13.56
N PRO A 135 -20.71 -19.22 -14.42
CA PRO A 135 -22.00 -19.76 -14.00
C PRO A 135 -21.81 -21.15 -13.39
N PRO A 136 -22.70 -21.58 -12.47
CA PRO A 136 -22.62 -22.91 -11.87
C PRO A 136 -22.46 -23.98 -12.96
N GLY A 137 -21.35 -24.73 -12.91
CA GLY A 137 -21.03 -25.78 -13.89
C GLY A 137 -19.98 -25.41 -14.96
N PHE A 138 -19.47 -24.19 -14.99
CA PHE A 138 -18.36 -23.84 -15.89
C PHE A 138 -17.08 -24.58 -15.49
N ARG A 139 -16.56 -25.42 -16.38
CA ARG A 139 -15.24 -26.06 -16.25
C ARG A 139 -14.23 -25.24 -17.03
N SER A 140 -13.14 -24.83 -16.37
CA SER A 140 -12.01 -24.22 -17.06
C SER A 140 -11.50 -25.19 -18.14
N PRO A 141 -11.24 -24.72 -19.37
CA PRO A 141 -10.58 -25.57 -20.37
C PRO A 141 -9.24 -26.04 -19.81
N PRO A 142 -8.82 -27.29 -20.11
CA PRO A 142 -7.51 -27.75 -19.69
C PRO A 142 -6.42 -26.81 -20.23
N PRO A 143 -5.33 -26.58 -19.47
CA PRO A 143 -4.26 -25.69 -19.90
C PRO A 143 -3.73 -26.13 -21.27
N PRO A 144 -3.28 -25.19 -22.12
CA PRO A 144 -2.91 -25.48 -23.51
C PRO A 144 -1.55 -26.16 -23.66
N TYR A 145 -1.18 -27.07 -22.75
CA TYR A 145 0.08 -27.82 -22.83
C TYR A 145 -0.13 -29.27 -22.35
N ARG A 146 0.36 -30.21 -23.17
CA ARG A 146 0.74 -31.58 -22.76
C ARG A 146 2.12 -31.55 -22.12
#